data_AF-A0AA41MLP6-F1
#
_entry.id   AF-A0AA41MLP6-F1
#
_cell.length_a   1.000
_cell.length_b   1.000
_cell.length_c   1.000
_cell.angle_alpha   90.00
_cell.angle_beta   90.00
_cell.angle_gamma   90.00
#
_symmetry.space_group_name_H-M   'P 1'
#
loop_
_entity.id
_entity.type
_entity.pdbx_description
1 polymer ?
#
loop_
_entity_poly.entity_id
_entity_poly.type
_entity_poly.pdbx_seq_one_letter_code
_entity_poly.pdbx_strand_id
1 'polypeptide(L)'
;MSSRSVFSSSYYRMFSGLGTDLVDFSIANAINTKFEKTCTNEKVELQELTDHSANSIDKLLNFPSLNLRETNLPLVPLVDTHSKTTLLIKMVETRDGRVINKISQHHDDLE
;
A
#
# COMPACT_ATOMS: atom_id res chain seq x y z
N MET A 1 -7.13 71.60 2.52
CA MET A 1 -6.51 70.63 3.44
C MET A 1 -5.58 69.77 2.60
N SER A 2 -4.34 70.23 2.39
CA SER A 2 -3.15 69.93 3.22
C SER A 2 -2.68 68.49 3.02
N SER A 3 -1.44 68.16 2.67
CA SER A 3 -0.25 68.90 2.25
C SER A 3 0.65 67.85 1.56
N ARG A 4 1.35 68.22 0.49
CA ARG A 4 2.36 67.36 -0.16
C ARG A 4 3.49 67.09 0.85
N SER A 5 3.61 65.84 1.31
CA SER A 5 4.72 65.38 2.15
C SER A 5 5.79 64.75 1.27
N VAL A 6 6.78 65.57 0.91
CA VAL A 6 8.01 65.14 0.22
C VAL A 6 9.05 64.79 1.28
N PHE A 7 8.73 63.83 2.15
CA PHE A 7 9.64 63.40 3.23
C PHE A 7 9.57 61.89 3.38
N SER A 8 10.28 61.14 2.51
CA SER A 8 10.84 59.83 2.89
C SER A 8 11.81 59.19 1.88
N SER A 9 12.11 59.83 0.75
CA SER A 9 13.07 59.25 -0.23
C SER A 9 14.50 59.09 0.34
N SER A 10 14.85 59.88 1.37
CA SER A 10 16.15 59.81 2.04
C SER A 10 16.24 58.73 3.13
N TYR A 11 15.13 58.37 3.78
CA TYR A 11 15.15 57.40 4.88
C TYR A 11 15.31 55.97 4.38
N TYR A 12 14.69 55.59 3.25
CA TYR A 12 14.91 54.25 2.69
C TYR A 12 16.31 54.04 2.10
N ARG A 13 17.02 55.11 1.68
CA ARG A 13 18.38 55.01 1.12
C ARG A 13 19.46 54.90 2.21
N MET A 14 19.21 55.41 3.41
CA MET A 14 20.16 55.37 4.53
C MET A 14 20.15 54.04 5.30
N PHE A 15 19.12 53.20 5.13
CA PHE A 15 19.09 51.85 5.73
C PHE A 15 19.83 50.78 4.90
N SER A 16 20.43 51.16 3.76
CA SER A 16 21.30 50.26 2.99
C SER A 16 22.73 50.18 3.54
N GLY A 17 23.04 50.88 4.65
CA GLY A 17 24.41 51.10 5.12
C GLY A 17 24.75 50.69 6.56
N LEU A 18 23.81 50.13 7.33
CA LEU A 18 24.14 49.54 8.63
C LEU A 18 23.89 48.05 8.57
N GLY A 19 24.91 47.29 8.97
CA GLY A 19 24.92 45.83 9.06
C GLY A 19 23.57 45.29 9.50
N THR A 20 22.80 44.88 8.51
CA THR A 20 22.11 43.63 8.67
C THR A 20 23.26 42.62 8.67
N ASP A 21 23.55 42.06 9.84
CA ASP A 21 23.70 40.61 9.87
C ASP A 21 22.40 40.07 9.26
N LEU A 22 22.31 40.14 7.93
CA LEU A 22 21.19 39.68 7.14
C LEU A 22 21.40 38.18 7.19
N VAL A 23 20.89 37.56 8.25
CA VAL A 23 21.10 36.15 8.52
C VAL A 23 20.75 35.42 7.23
N ASP A 24 21.79 34.92 6.56
CA ASP A 24 21.68 34.38 5.22
C ASP A 24 21.12 32.97 5.31
N PHE A 25 19.79 32.88 5.25
CA PHE A 25 19.07 31.60 5.23
C PHE A 25 19.07 30.96 3.83
N SER A 26 19.82 31.48 2.85
CA SER A 26 19.88 30.90 1.51
C SER A 26 20.29 29.42 1.54
N ILE A 27 21.28 29.08 2.38
CA ILE A 27 21.72 27.69 2.57
C ILE A 27 20.62 26.85 3.24
N ALA A 28 19.98 27.37 4.29
CA ALA A 28 18.89 26.67 4.98
C ALA A 28 17.69 26.42 4.05
N ASN A 29 17.30 27.41 3.24
CA ASN A 29 16.26 27.28 2.23
C ASN A 29 16.64 26.29 1.12
N ALA A 30 17.89 26.29 0.67
CA ALA A 30 18.37 25.34 -0.35
C ALA A 30 18.38 23.89 0.18
N ILE A 31 18.78 23.70 1.45
CA ILE A 31 18.75 22.39 2.11
C ILE A 31 17.31 21.94 2.31
N ASN A 32 16.45 22.80 2.85
CA ASN A 32 15.04 22.48 3.07
C ASN A 32 14.32 22.17 1.76
N THR A 33 14.55 22.95 0.70
CA THR A 33 13.96 22.65 -0.63
C THR A 33 14.47 21.34 -1.21
N LYS A 34 15.75 20.99 -1.00
CA LYS A 34 16.27 19.69 -1.43
C LYS A 34 15.69 18.53 -0.62
N PHE A 35 15.50 18.73 0.68
CA PHE A 35 14.86 17.76 1.56
C PHE A 35 13.40 17.53 1.19
N GLU A 36 12.62 18.61 1.08
CA GLU A 36 11.21 18.56 0.65
C GLU A 36 11.07 17.82 -0.68
N LYS A 37 11.90 18.15 -1.67
CA LYS A 37 11.92 17.44 -2.96
C LYS A 37 12.20 15.95 -2.81
N THR A 38 13.18 15.57 -2.00
CA THR A 38 13.55 14.16 -1.79
C THR A 38 12.42 13.40 -1.08
N CYS A 39 11.86 13.99 -0.03
CA CYS A 39 10.70 13.46 0.70
C CYS A 39 9.46 13.31 -0.20
N THR A 40 9.20 14.28 -1.09
CA THR A 40 8.09 14.17 -2.06
C THR A 40 8.34 13.12 -3.12
N ASN A 41 9.57 12.95 -3.59
CA ASN A 41 9.91 11.94 -4.59
C ASN A 41 9.69 10.53 -4.03
N GLU A 42 10.24 10.26 -2.83
CA GLU A 42 10.04 8.98 -2.14
C GLU A 42 8.55 8.72 -1.86
N LYS A 43 7.80 9.77 -1.47
CA LYS A 43 6.36 9.66 -1.25
C LYS A 43 5.59 9.32 -2.53
N VAL A 44 5.97 9.88 -3.67
CA VAL A 44 5.36 9.57 -4.98
C VAL A 44 5.67 8.13 -5.37
N GLU A 45 6.93 7.68 -5.24
CA GLU A 45 7.32 6.30 -5.54
C GLU A 45 6.56 5.28 -4.66
N LEU A 46 6.39 5.56 -3.37
CA LEU A 46 5.61 4.72 -2.46
C LEU A 46 4.11 4.71 -2.81
N GLN A 47 3.56 5.84 -3.26
CA GLN A 47 2.17 5.92 -3.69
C GLN A 47 1.95 5.12 -4.98
N GLU A 48 2.82 5.27 -5.97
CA GLU A 48 2.76 4.51 -7.23
C GLU A 48 2.85 3.00 -7.00
N LEU A 49 3.72 2.57 -6.06
CA LEU A 49 3.81 1.17 -5.65
C LEU A 49 2.51 0.69 -4.97
N THR A 50 1.93 1.54 -4.12
CA THR A 50 0.66 1.25 -3.44
C THR A 50 -0.47 1.10 -4.47
N ASP A 51 -0.58 2.01 -5.44
CA ASP A 51 -1.59 1.97 -6.49
C ASP A 51 -1.43 0.73 -7.39
N HIS A 52 -0.19 0.35 -7.69
CA HIS A 52 0.11 -0.88 -8.42
C HIS A 52 -0.31 -2.13 -7.63
N SER A 53 -0.07 -2.14 -6.31
CA SER A 53 -0.48 -3.25 -5.44
C SER A 53 -2.00 -3.37 -5.34
N ALA A 54 -2.72 -2.25 -5.21
CA ALA A 54 -4.17 -2.21 -5.17
C ALA A 54 -4.78 -2.75 -6.48
N ASN A 55 -4.26 -2.32 -7.63
CA ASN A 55 -4.68 -2.84 -8.94
C ASN A 55 -4.46 -4.35 -9.08
N SER A 56 -3.34 -4.86 -8.56
CA SER A 56 -3.05 -6.30 -8.56
C SER A 56 -4.02 -7.08 -7.68
N ILE A 57 -4.39 -6.54 -6.52
CA ILE A 57 -5.40 -7.12 -5.63
C ILE A 57 -6.79 -7.07 -6.29
N ASP A 58 -7.18 -5.94 -6.87
CA ASP A 58 -8.45 -5.78 -7.56
C ASP A 58 -8.59 -6.77 -8.72
N LYS A 59 -7.52 -6.98 -9.48
CA LYS A 59 -7.48 -8.04 -10.50
C LYS A 59 -7.66 -9.42 -9.89
N LEU A 60 -7.00 -9.71 -8.76
CA LEU A 60 -7.13 -10.97 -8.04
C LEU A 60 -8.56 -11.24 -7.56
N LEU A 61 -9.22 -10.20 -7.03
CA LEU A 61 -10.59 -10.25 -6.51
C LEU A 61 -11.64 -10.26 -7.63
N ASN A 62 -11.39 -9.56 -8.74
CA ASN A 62 -12.28 -9.54 -9.90
C ASN A 62 -12.02 -10.69 -10.88
N PHE A 63 -11.05 -11.58 -10.63
CA PHE A 63 -11.03 -12.85 -11.35
C PHE A 63 -12.33 -13.59 -11.00
N PRO A 64 -13.12 -14.00 -12.00
CA PRO A 64 -14.32 -14.77 -11.76
C PRO A 64 -13.89 -16.09 -11.13
N SER A 65 -13.98 -16.14 -9.80
CA SER A 65 -13.84 -17.31 -8.94
C SER A 65 -12.97 -18.41 -9.54
N LEU A 66 -11.66 -18.37 -9.27
CA LEU A 66 -10.98 -19.64 -9.03
C LEU A 66 -11.82 -20.32 -7.95
N ASN A 67 -12.56 -21.36 -8.35
CA ASN A 67 -13.53 -22.08 -7.55
C ASN A 67 -12.81 -22.93 -6.47
N LEU A 68 -11.99 -22.29 -5.64
CA LEU A 68 -11.72 -22.73 -4.29
C LEU A 68 -12.87 -22.14 -3.46
N ARG A 69 -13.91 -22.96 -3.29
CA ARG A 69 -15.11 -22.60 -2.55
C ARG A 69 -14.75 -22.41 -1.08
N GLU A 70 -14.68 -21.16 -0.62
CA GLU A 70 -14.77 -20.72 0.78
C GLU A 70 -14.85 -19.18 0.74
N THR A 71 -15.75 -18.41 1.34
CA THR A 71 -16.94 -18.58 2.18
C THR A 71 -17.62 -17.20 2.15
N ASN A 72 -18.95 -17.14 2.04
CA ASN A 72 -19.70 -15.91 2.23
C ASN A 72 -19.56 -15.50 3.72
N LEU A 73 -18.88 -14.39 4.01
CA LEU A 73 -18.92 -13.75 5.34
C LEU A 73 -19.87 -12.53 5.32
N PRO A 74 -21.19 -12.71 5.49
CA PRO A 74 -21.96 -11.73 6.24
C PRO A 74 -21.59 -11.87 7.72
N LEU A 75 -21.39 -10.74 8.42
CA LEU A 75 -21.09 -10.63 9.85
C LEU A 75 -22.26 -11.10 10.76
N VAL A 76 -22.82 -12.27 10.50
CA VAL A 76 -23.90 -12.89 11.27
C VAL A 76 -23.32 -14.13 11.94
N PRO A 77 -23.61 -14.43 13.22
CA PRO A 77 -23.15 -15.66 13.86
C PRO A 77 -23.75 -16.85 13.10
N LEU A 78 -22.98 -17.39 12.16
CA LEU A 78 -23.33 -18.59 11.42
C LEU A 78 -23.16 -19.72 12.41
N VAL A 79 -24.27 -20.25 12.91
CA VAL A 79 -24.31 -21.57 13.54
C VAL A 79 -23.56 -22.52 12.62
N ASP A 80 -22.44 -23.05 13.12
CA ASP A 80 -21.63 -24.05 12.43
C ASP A 80 -22.48 -25.30 12.25
N THR A 81 -23.17 -25.38 11.12
CA THR A 81 -23.64 -26.66 10.61
C THR A 81 -22.41 -27.36 10.05
N HIS A 82 -21.72 -28.14 10.87
CA HIS A 82 -20.58 -28.94 10.43
C HIS A 82 -21.06 -29.97 9.41
N SER A 83 -21.07 -29.62 8.13
CA SER A 83 -21.33 -30.61 7.08
C SER A 83 -20.12 -31.54 7.06
N LYS A 84 -20.24 -32.70 7.73
CA LYS A 84 -19.22 -33.76 7.74
C LYS A 84 -18.95 -34.17 6.30
N THR A 85 -17.80 -33.77 5.76
CA THR A 85 -17.39 -34.12 4.40
C THR A 85 -16.50 -35.35 4.47
N THR A 86 -17.04 -36.49 4.04
CA THR A 86 -16.30 -37.74 3.97
C THR A 86 -15.37 -37.75 2.75
N LEU A 87 -14.10 -38.10 2.96
CA LEU A 87 -13.13 -38.24 1.87
C LEU A 87 -12.89 -39.72 1.55
N LEU A 88 -12.90 -40.06 0.26
CA LEU A 88 -12.54 -41.40 -0.24
C LEU A 88 -11.22 -41.33 -1.00
N ILE A 89 -10.15 -41.84 -0.40
CA ILE A 89 -8.82 -41.84 -1.00
C ILE A 89 -8.61 -43.19 -1.69
N LYS A 90 -8.25 -43.17 -2.98
CA LYS A 90 -7.90 -44.38 -3.75
C LYS A 90 -6.43 -44.35 -4.13
N MET A 91 -5.72 -45.41 -3.78
CA MET A 91 -4.31 -45.60 -4.13
C MET A 91 -4.17 -46.79 -5.08
N VAL A 92 -3.28 -46.64 -6.06
CA VAL A 92 -2.97 -47.67 -7.06
C VAL A 92 -1.46 -47.91 -7.07
N GLU A 93 -1.07 -49.16 -6.85
CA GLU A 93 0.32 -49.59 -6.99
C GLU A 93 0.55 -50.13 -8.39
N THR A 94 1.64 -49.70 -9.04
CA THR A 94 2.00 -50.14 -10.39
C THR A 94 3.42 -50.70 -10.39
N ARG A 95 3.64 -51.80 -11.14
CA ARG A 95 4.95 -52.39 -11.40
C ARG A 95 5.02 -52.77 -12.87
N ASP A 96 6.12 -52.42 -13.54
CA ASP A 96 6.34 -52.68 -14.97
C ASP A 96 5.20 -52.16 -15.86
N GLY A 97 4.62 -51.01 -15.50
CA GLY A 97 3.51 -50.38 -16.23
C GLY A 97 2.16 -51.08 -16.08
N ARG A 98 2.05 -52.11 -15.22
CA ARG A 98 0.79 -52.79 -14.90
C ARG A 98 0.36 -52.47 -13.47
N VAL A 99 -0.95 -52.33 -13.28
CA VAL A 99 -1.53 -52.16 -11.93
C VAL A 99 -1.47 -53.49 -11.20
N ILE A 100 -0.78 -53.51 -10.06
CA ILE A 100 -0.60 -54.71 -9.23
C ILE A 100 -1.42 -54.67 -7.94
N ASN A 101 -1.88 -53.49 -7.51
CA ASN A 101 -2.70 -53.35 -6.32
C ASN A 101 -3.63 -52.12 -6.39
N LYS A 102 -4.82 -52.23 -5.80
CA LYS A 102 -5.77 -51.14 -5.65
C LYS A 102 -6.35 -51.16 -4.25
N ILE A 103 -6.20 -50.07 -3.51
CA ILE A 103 -6.71 -49.93 -2.14
C ILE A 103 -7.50 -48.63 -2.06
N SER A 104 -8.66 -48.68 -1.38
CA SER A 104 -9.49 -47.51 -1.10
C SER A 104 -9.56 -47.33 0.41
N GLN A 105 -9.27 -46.13 0.90
CA GLN A 105 -9.35 -45.75 2.30
C GLN A 105 -10.46 -44.72 2.49
N HIS A 106 -11.35 -45.00 3.43
CA HIS A 106 -12.41 -44.09 3.86
C HIS A 106 -11.90 -43.35 5.09
N HIS A 107 -11.77 -42.02 5.01
CA HIS A 107 -11.48 -41.22 6.19
C HIS A 107 -12.77 -40.51 6.60
N ASP A 108 -13.37 -41.01 7.67
CA ASP A 108 -14.37 -40.27 8.43
C ASP A 108 -13.61 -39.53 9.51
N ASP A 109 -13.44 -38.21 9.37
CA ASP A 109 -12.74 -37.42 10.38
C ASP A 109 -13.32 -37.71 11.78
N LEU A 110 -12.41 -38.08 12.68
CA LEU A 110 -12.62 -38.08 14.11
C LEU A 110 -12.69 -36.62 14.56
N GLU A 111 -13.75 -36.36 15.32
CA GLU A 111 -14.24 -35.10 15.89
C GLU A 111 -13.18 -34.04 16.26
#